data_AF-A0A401RYS6-F1
#
_entry.id   AF-A0A401RYS6-F1
#
_cell.length_a   1.000
_cell.length_b   1.000
_cell.length_c   1.000
_cell.angle_alpha   90.00
_cell.angle_beta   90.00
_cell.angle_gamma   90.00
#
_symmetry.space_group_name_H-M   'P 1'
#
loop_
_entity.id
_entity.type
_entity.pdbx_description
1 polymer ?
#
loop_
_entity_poly.entity_id
_entity_poly.type
_entity_poly.pdbx_seq_one_letter_code
_entity_poly.pdbx_strand_id
1 'polypeptide(L)'
;MISQTSANRGYMDSEVQRDGRILDLIDDAWREDKLPYEDVEIPLSELPEPEQDNGGTTESINEQDMKWTDLALQNLHENTPSAGS
;
A
#
# COMPACT_ATOMS: atom_id res chain seq x y z
N MET A 1 -20.49 -67.69 -11.90
CA MET A 1 -19.36 -66.75 -11.73
C MET A 1 -19.69 -65.49 -12.50
N ILE A 2 -20.27 -64.51 -11.84
CA ILE A 2 -20.63 -63.22 -12.45
C ILE A 2 -19.53 -62.25 -12.05
N SER A 3 -18.68 -61.89 -13.01
CA SER A 3 -17.58 -60.95 -12.81
C SER A 3 -18.16 -59.58 -12.44
N GLN A 4 -17.86 -59.12 -11.23
CA GLN A 4 -18.02 -57.72 -10.88
C GLN A 4 -17.00 -56.91 -11.66
N THR A 5 -17.41 -56.34 -12.79
CA THR A 5 -16.68 -55.25 -13.42
C THR A 5 -16.90 -54.02 -12.55
N SER A 6 -15.98 -53.79 -11.62
CA SER A 6 -15.87 -52.53 -10.88
C SER A 6 -15.52 -51.44 -11.88
N ALA A 7 -16.53 -50.88 -12.54
CA ALA A 7 -16.43 -49.64 -13.29
C ALA A 7 -16.48 -48.47 -12.31
N ASN A 8 -15.62 -48.51 -11.28
CA ASN A 8 -15.27 -47.31 -10.54
C ASN A 8 -14.12 -46.63 -11.30
N ARG A 9 -14.43 -46.09 -12.49
CA ARG A 9 -13.68 -44.93 -13.01
C ARG A 9 -14.29 -43.69 -12.35
N GLY A 10 -14.38 -43.77 -11.02
CA GLY A 10 -14.88 -42.70 -10.18
C GLY A 10 -13.91 -41.56 -10.28
N TYR A 11 -14.49 -40.37 -10.36
CA TYR A 11 -13.83 -39.10 -10.17
C TYR A 11 -12.61 -39.28 -9.26
N MET A 12 -11.42 -39.07 -9.82
CA MET A 12 -10.25 -38.88 -8.98
C MET A 12 -10.59 -37.71 -8.06
N ASP A 13 -10.63 -37.93 -6.74
CA ASP A 13 -10.91 -36.86 -5.79
C ASP A 13 -9.93 -35.68 -5.92
N SER A 14 -8.76 -35.98 -6.50
CA SER A 14 -7.66 -35.08 -6.77
C SER A 14 -7.88 -34.24 -8.04
N GLU A 15 -8.83 -34.62 -8.91
CA GLU A 15 -9.16 -33.89 -10.14
C GLU A 15 -10.49 -33.15 -10.00
N VAL A 16 -10.43 -31.82 -10.07
CA VAL A 16 -11.62 -30.98 -10.09
C VAL A 16 -12.35 -31.11 -11.43
N GLN A 17 -13.65 -31.35 -11.35
CA GLN A 17 -14.49 -31.52 -12.53
C GLN A 17 -15.05 -30.16 -12.92
N ARG A 18 -14.71 -29.73 -14.13
CA ARG A 18 -15.08 -28.42 -14.65
C ARG A 18 -16.40 -28.52 -15.40
N ASP A 19 -17.22 -27.49 -15.29
CA ASP A 19 -18.45 -27.38 -16.08
C ASP A 19 -18.08 -27.08 -17.53
N GLY A 20 -18.36 -28.04 -18.42
CA GLY A 20 -18.08 -27.91 -19.86
C GLY A 20 -18.80 -26.71 -20.50
N ARG A 21 -20.00 -26.36 -20.02
CA ARG A 21 -20.73 -25.18 -20.54
C ARG A 21 -20.01 -23.88 -20.20
N ILE A 22 -19.39 -23.80 -19.03
CA ILE A 22 -18.61 -22.63 -18.64
C ILE A 22 -17.35 -22.52 -19.51
N LEU A 23 -16.69 -23.65 -19.79
CA LEU A 23 -15.53 -23.67 -20.68
C LEU A 23 -15.87 -23.26 -22.13
N ASP A 24 -17.05 -23.62 -22.62
CA ASP A 24 -17.50 -23.24 -23.98
C ASP A 24 -17.90 -21.75 -24.08
N LEU A 25 -18.21 -21.10 -22.96
CA LEU A 25 -18.63 -19.69 -22.92
C LEU A 25 -17.46 -18.71 -22.77
N ILE A 26 -16.34 -19.15 -22.17
CA ILE A 26 -15.19 -18.30 -21.89
C ILE A 26 -14.22 -18.39 -23.07
N ASP A 27 -13.94 -17.26 -23.73
CA ASP A 27 -12.91 -17.17 -24.75
C ASP A 27 -11.50 -17.03 -24.16
N ASP A 28 -10.48 -17.23 -25.01
CA ASP A 28 -9.09 -17.18 -24.58
C ASP A 28 -8.69 -15.78 -24.07
N ALA A 29 -9.32 -14.71 -24.57
CA ALA A 29 -9.03 -13.35 -24.14
C ALA A 29 -9.48 -13.11 -22.69
N TRP A 30 -10.70 -13.52 -22.34
CA TRP A 30 -11.23 -13.42 -20.98
C TRP A 30 -10.49 -14.36 -20.02
N ARG A 31 -10.09 -15.54 -20.49
CA ARG A 31 -9.34 -16.51 -19.67
C ARG A 31 -7.98 -15.99 -19.22
N GLU A 32 -7.31 -15.22 -20.07
CA GLU A 32 -5.98 -14.66 -19.80
C GLU A 32 -6.02 -13.23 -19.24
N ASP A 33 -7.22 -12.64 -19.12
CA ASP A 33 -7.41 -11.29 -18.61
C ASP A 33 -6.98 -11.18 -17.13
N LYS A 34 -6.32 -10.07 -16.80
CA LYS A 34 -5.82 -9.78 -15.45
C LYS A 34 -6.21 -8.37 -15.07
N LEU A 35 -6.76 -8.21 -13.87
CA LEU A 35 -7.05 -6.90 -13.34
C LEU A 35 -5.75 -6.07 -13.21
N PRO A 36 -5.79 -4.77 -13.52
CA PRO A 36 -4.66 -3.89 -13.29
C PRO A 36 -4.34 -3.76 -11.80
N TYR A 37 -3.11 -3.35 -11.50
CA TYR A 37 -2.75 -2.88 -10.17
C TYR A 37 -3.26 -1.45 -10.00
N GLU A 38 -4.14 -1.26 -9.03
CA GLU A 38 -4.64 0.06 -8.66
C GLU A 38 -3.83 0.59 -7.48
N ASP A 39 -3.54 1.89 -7.50
CA ASP A 39 -2.89 2.58 -6.40
C ASP A 39 -3.89 2.84 -5.26
N VAL A 40 -3.37 2.88 -4.03
CA VAL A 40 -4.16 3.25 -2.85
C VAL A 40 -4.03 4.76 -2.64
N GLU A 41 -5.14 5.45 -2.38
CA GLU A 41 -5.12 6.85 -1.98
C GLU A 41 -4.47 6.98 -0.60
N ILE A 42 -3.31 7.64 -0.52
CA ILE A 42 -2.58 7.87 0.72
C ILE A 42 -2.73 9.34 1.14
N PRO A 43 -3.11 9.65 2.38
CA PRO A 43 -3.15 11.02 2.88
C PRO A 43 -1.72 11.54 3.05
N LEU A 44 -1.22 12.25 2.04
CA LEU A 44 0.17 12.75 2.01
C LEU A 44 0.51 13.64 3.21
N SER A 45 -0.46 14.37 3.75
CA SER A 45 -0.29 15.20 4.95
C SER A 45 0.08 14.41 6.21
N GLU A 46 -0.23 13.12 6.24
CA GLU A 46 0.10 12.20 7.35
C GLU A 46 1.43 11.46 7.12
N LEU A 47 2.09 11.68 5.98
CA LEU A 47 3.40 11.12 5.70
C LEU A 47 4.52 12.11 6.09
N PRO A 48 5.70 11.61 6.46
CA PRO A 48 6.89 12.44 6.64
C PRO A 48 7.37 12.97 5.27
N GLU A 49 8.07 14.11 5.28
CA GLU A 49 8.62 14.70 4.06
C GLU A 49 9.72 13.81 3.45
N PRO A 50 9.72 13.59 2.12
CA PRO A 50 10.69 12.71 1.46
C PRO A 50 12.11 13.29 1.37
N GLU A 51 12.26 14.62 1.41
CA GLU A 51 13.53 15.33 1.14
C GLU A 51 14.29 15.77 2.40
N GLN A 52 14.22 15.03 3.51
CA GLN A 52 15.02 15.35 4.69
C GLN A 52 16.45 14.79 4.56
N ASP A 53 17.30 15.49 3.82
CA ASP A 53 18.74 15.23 3.61
C ASP A 53 19.57 15.20 4.92
N ASN A 54 18.97 15.59 6.06
CA ASN A 54 19.66 15.73 7.33
C ASN A 54 19.00 14.92 8.47
N GLY A 55 18.81 13.61 8.26
CA GLY A 55 18.39 12.69 9.32
C GLY A 55 16.98 12.98 9.84
N GLY A 56 16.01 12.96 8.92
CA GLY A 56 14.69 13.53 9.09
C GLY A 56 13.85 13.05 10.28
N THR A 57 13.06 13.98 10.77
CA THR A 57 11.99 13.82 11.75
C THR A 57 10.97 12.76 11.28
N THR A 58 10.58 11.86 12.17
CA THR A 58 9.57 10.81 11.90
C THR A 58 8.12 11.33 11.93
N GLU A 59 7.94 12.64 12.01
CA GLU A 59 6.63 13.31 12.17
C GLU A 59 6.05 13.68 10.82
N SER A 60 4.72 13.62 10.73
CA SER A 60 4.00 13.96 9.52
C SER A 60 4.06 15.45 9.21
N ILE A 61 3.80 15.81 7.95
CA ILE A 61 3.70 17.22 7.52
C ILE A 61 2.69 17.99 8.38
N ASN A 62 1.54 17.38 8.65
CA ASN A 62 0.49 17.99 9.47
C ASN A 62 0.96 18.24 10.91
N GLU A 63 1.71 17.30 11.50
CA GLU A 63 2.26 17.47 12.85
C GLU A 63 3.30 18.61 12.90
N GLN A 64 4.11 18.76 11.86
CA GLN A 64 5.11 19.84 11.78
C GLN A 64 4.45 21.22 11.67
N ASP A 65 3.39 21.36 10.85
CA ASP A 65 2.65 22.62 10.67
C ASP A 65 1.95 23.09 11.96
N MET A 66 1.58 22.17 12.84
CA MET A 66 0.95 22.49 14.12
C MET A 66 1.95 22.95 15.19
N LYS A 67 3.26 22.83 14.96
CA LYS A 67 4.27 23.26 15.92
C LYS A 67 4.47 24.76 15.88
N TRP A 68 4.42 25.39 17.06
CA TRP A 68 4.83 26.77 17.20
C TRP A 68 6.34 26.86 17.40
N THR A 69 7.06 27.23 16.34
CA THR A 69 8.54 27.29 16.32
C THR A 69 9.08 28.70 16.58
N ASP A 70 8.21 29.71 16.66
CA ASP A 70 8.62 31.10 16.92
C ASP A 70 8.78 31.36 18.43
N LEU A 71 10.03 31.59 18.85
CA LEU A 71 10.37 31.90 20.23
C LEU A 71 10.68 33.40 20.45
N ALA A 72 10.55 34.25 19.42
CA ALA A 72 10.87 35.68 19.47
C ALA A 72 12.26 36.03 20.06
N LEU A 73 13.24 35.13 19.94
CA LEU A 73 14.59 35.30 20.51
C LEU A 73 15.36 36.48 19.92
N GLN A 74 14.93 36.99 18.77
CA GLN A 74 15.50 38.17 18.12
C GLN A 74 15.47 39.40 19.05
N ASN A 75 14.46 39.50 19.94
CA ASN A 75 14.32 40.59 20.89
C ASN A 75 15.43 40.62 21.97
N LEU A 76 16.17 39.53 22.15
CA LEU A 76 17.28 39.46 23.13
C LEU A 76 18.54 40.18 22.62
N HIS A 77 18.76 40.27 21.31
CA HIS A 77 19.94 40.91 20.74
C HIS A 77 19.90 42.44 20.79
N GLU A 78 18.72 43.05 20.89
CA GLU A 78 18.59 44.52 20.96
C GLU A 78 18.82 45.07 22.37
N ASN A 79 18.76 44.22 23.40
CA ASN A 79 18.85 44.60 24.80
C ASN A 79 20.24 44.40 25.42
N THR A 80 21.24 43.98 24.65
CA THR A 80 22.63 44.07 25.10
C THR A 80 23.08 45.52 24.93
N PRO A 81 23.23 46.31 26.03
CA PRO A 81 23.84 47.61 25.89
C PRO A 81 25.20 47.41 25.25
N SER A 82 25.44 48.07 24.11
CA SER A 82 26.77 48.21 23.53
C SER A 82 27.65 48.80 24.63
N ALA A 83 28.35 47.94 25.36
CA ALA A 83 29.42 48.32 26.27
C ALA A 83 30.61 48.72 25.39
N GLY A 84 30.45 49.85 24.70
CA GLY A 84 31.41 50.43 23.79
C GLY A 84 32.00 51.70 24.37
N SER A 85 33.21 51.52 24.94
CA SER A 85 34.37 52.43 25.02
C SER A 85 34.27 53.76 25.75
#